data_AF-A0A8S2Y3Z4-F1
#
_entry.id   AF-A0A8S2Y3Z4-F1
#
_cell.length_a   1.000
_cell.length_b   1.000
_cell.length_c   1.000
_cell.angle_alpha   90.00
_cell.angle_beta   90.00
_cell.angle_gamma   90.00
#
_symmetry.space_group_name_H-M   'P 1'
#
loop_
_entity.id
_entity.type
_entity.pdbx_description
1 polymer ?
#
loop_
_entity_poly.entity_id
_entity_poly.type
_entity_poly.pdbx_seq_one_letter_code
_entity_poly.pdbx_strand_id
1 'polypeptide(L)' 'REFPSEAHFVHKNYKTNQVAVFAFFFDIAGPQHEENVEWQHYANGATHLKHIGDTFNRFFDLSHLMQIEGRQFFRYTGSL' A
#
# COMPACT_ATOMS: atom_id res chain seq x y z
N ARG A 1 -17.23 1.17 8.95
CA ARG A 1 -16.08 1.96 9.45
C ARG A 1 -15.40 2.51 8.21
N GLU A 2 -15.30 3.82 8.10
CA GLU A 2 -14.60 4.47 6.98
C GLU A 2 -13.13 4.62 7.36
N PHE A 3 -12.26 4.43 6.37
CA PHE A 3 -10.82 4.67 6.50
C PHE A 3 -10.45 5.81 5.55
N PRO A 4 -9.55 6.71 5.95
CA PRO A 4 -9.22 7.89 5.16
C PRO A 4 -8.42 7.55 3.89
N SER A 5 -7.84 6.35 3.81
CA SER A 5 -7.04 5.93 2.66
C SER A 5 -6.98 4.41 2.50
N GLU A 6 -6.73 4.00 1.26
CA GLU A 6 -6.57 2.61 0.85
C GLU A 6 -5.35 2.47 -0.08
N ALA A 7 -4.48 1.51 0.21
CA ALA A 7 -3.33 1.18 -0.63
C ALA A 7 -3.60 -0.10 -1.42
N HIS A 8 -3.32 -0.08 -2.73
CA HIS A 8 -3.51 -1.21 -3.63
C HIS A 8 -2.17 -1.76 -4.11
N PHE A 9 -1.86 -3.00 -3.75
CA PHE A 9 -0.70 -3.73 -4.26
C PHE A 9 -1.13 -4.69 -5.36
N VAL A 10 -0.89 -4.29 -6.60
CA VAL A 10 -1.36 -4.97 -7.81
C VAL A 10 -0.33 -6.00 -8.27
N HIS A 11 -0.77 -7.25 -8.35
CA HIS A 11 0.06 -8.39 -8.75
C HIS A 11 -0.55 -9.12 -9.94
N LYS A 12 0.32 -9.68 -10.79
CA LYS A 12 -0.09 -10.70 -11.75
C LYS A 12 -0.12 -12.06 -11.07
N ASN A 13 -1.28 -12.71 -11.02
CA ASN A 13 -1.38 -14.09 -10.58
C ASN A 13 -0.97 -15.02 -11.73
N TYR A 14 0.25 -15.56 -11.69
CA TYR A 14 0.77 -16.43 -12.75
C TYR A 14 0.04 -17.78 -12.88
N LYS A 15 -0.72 -18.21 -11.87
CA LYS A 15 -1.51 -19.46 -11.95
C LYS A 15 -2.80 -19.28 -12.73
N THR A 16 -3.45 -18.12 -12.57
CA THR A 16 -4.76 -17.83 -13.21
C THR A 16 -4.65 -16.85 -14.39
N ASN A 17 -3.47 -16.26 -14.59
CA ASN A 17 -3.21 -15.15 -15.52
C ASN A 17 -4.11 -13.92 -15.29
N GLN A 18 -4.70 -13.80 -14.10
CA GLN A 18 -5.55 -12.67 -13.70
C GLN A 18 -4.78 -11.69 -12.80
N VAL A 19 -5.33 -10.49 -12.64
CA VAL A 19 -4.83 -9.52 -11.66
C VAL A 19 -5.31 -9.92 -10.27
N ALA A 20 -4.42 -9.90 -9.29
CA ALA A 20 -4.72 -10.00 -7.87
C ALA A 20 -4.33 -8.70 -7.18
N VAL A 21 -5.25 -8.09 -6.44
CA VAL A 21 -5.00 -6.84 -5.70
C VAL A 21 -5.08 -7.13 -4.21
N PHE A 22 -4.05 -6.72 -3.48
CA PHE A 22 -4.13 -6.65 -2.02
C PHE A 22 -4.44 -5.21 -1.63
N ALA A 23 -5.59 -5.03 -0.99
CA ALA A 23 -6.10 -3.75 -0.53
C ALA A 23 -5.89 -3.58 0.98
N PHE A 24 -5.29 -2.46 1.39
CA PHE A 24 -5.02 -2.15 2.80
C PHE A 24 -5.62 -0.82 3.17
N PHE A 25 -6.50 -0.84 4.15
CA PHE A 25 -7.02 0.35 4.78
C PHE A 25 -6.10 0.82 5.90
N PHE A 26 -5.83 2.12 5.96
CA PHE A 26 -4.97 2.71 6.98
C PHE A 26 -5.40 4.15 7.31
N ASP A 27 -5.07 4.58 8.52
CA ASP A 27 -5.18 5.96 8.97
C ASP A 27 -3.85 6.67 8.73
N ILE A 28 -3.86 7.82 8.04
CA ILE A 28 -2.64 8.62 7.78
C ILE A 28 -2.08 9.20 9.10
N ALA A 29 -2.95 9.41 10.10
CA ALA A 29 -2.60 9.93 11.42
C ALA A 29 -3.34 9.15 12.52
N GLY A 30 -2.93 7.89 12.75
CA GLY A 30 -3.51 7.05 13.80
C GLY A 30 -3.12 7.51 15.21
N PRO A 31 -3.95 7.22 16.24
CA PRO A 31 -3.70 7.61 17.63
C PRO A 31 -2.53 6.87 18.30
N GLN A 32 -1.99 5.83 17.66
CA GLN A 32 -0.76 5.16 18.08
C GLN A 32 0.39 5.68 17.23
N HIS A 33 1.26 6.49 17.83
CA HIS A 33 2.47 7.12 17.27
C HIS A 33 3.55 6.14 16.76
N GLU A 34 3.19 4.92 16.36
CA GLU A 34 4.11 4.10 15.58
C GLU A 34 3.99 4.56 14.13
N GLU A 35 4.69 5.66 13.83
CA GLU A 35 4.86 6.14 12.47
C GLU A 35 5.44 5.00 11.64
N ASN A 36 4.62 4.50 10.71
CA ASN A 36 5.08 3.54 9.74
C ASN A 36 6.15 4.22 8.87
N VAL A 37 7.42 3.89 9.13
CA VAL A 37 8.58 4.53 8.48
C VAL A 37 8.53 4.39 6.96
N GLU A 38 7.94 3.31 6.45
CA GLU A 38 7.77 3.05 5.02
C GLU A 38 6.77 4.05 4.40
N TRP A 39 5.73 4.45 5.12
CA TRP A 39 4.81 5.51 4.69
C TRP A 39 5.47 6.88 4.65
N GLN A 40 6.31 7.21 5.63
CA GLN A 40 7.09 8.45 5.59
C GLN A 40 8.07 8.45 4.41
N HIS A 41 8.69 7.31 4.17
CA HIS A 41 9.59 7.11 3.05
C HIS A 41 8.91 7.30 1.70
N TYR A 42 7.68 6.80 1.57
CA TYR A 42 6.84 7.00 0.41
C TYR A 42 6.44 8.47 0.24
N ALA A 43 5.90 9.10 1.30
CA ALA A 43 5.49 10.50 1.27
C ALA A 43 6.64 11.43 0.89
N ASN A 44 7.82 11.24 1.48
CA ASN A 44 9.02 12.00 1.15
C ASN A 44 9.45 11.79 -0.30
N GLY A 45 9.42 10.55 -0.81
CA GLY A 45 9.73 10.27 -2.21
C GLY A 45 8.73 10.95 -3.17
N ALA A 46 7.44 10.87 -2.86
CA ALA A 46 6.37 11.42 -3.67
C ALA A 46 6.47 12.95 -3.84
N THR A 47 7.01 13.69 -2.85
CA THR A 47 7.23 15.15 -2.99
C THR A 47 8.20 15.54 -4.12
N HIS A 48 9.00 14.58 -4.60
CA HIS A 48 9.95 14.77 -5.70
C HIS A 48 9.35 14.42 -7.07
N LEU A 49 8.15 13.84 -7.12
CA LEU A 49 7.45 13.47 -8.36
C LEU A 49 6.48 14.59 -8.77
N LYS A 50 7.00 15.63 -9.44
CA LYS A 50 6.22 16.82 -9.81
C LYS A 50 5.71 16.78 -11.25
N HIS A 51 6.31 15.95 -12.08
CA HIS A 51 6.03 15.86 -13.50
C HIS A 51 5.72 14.43 -13.94
N ILE A 52 4.95 14.33 -15.02
CA ILE A 52 4.66 13.05 -15.66
C ILE A 52 5.98 12.47 -16.19
N GLY A 53 6.30 11.25 -15.76
CA GLY A 53 7.54 10.57 -16.12
C GLY A 53 8.66 10.69 -15.09
N ASP A 54 8.46 11.48 -14.01
CA ASP A 54 9.38 11.44 -12.88
C ASP A 54 9.39 10.03 -12.28
N THR A 55 10.59 9.56 -11.94
CA THR A 55 10.79 8.26 -11.31
C THR A 55 11.59 8.43 -10.04
N PHE A 56 11.23 7.70 -9.00
CA PHE A 56 12.07 7.52 -7.83
C PHE A 56 12.26 6.02 -7.59
N ASN A 57 13.46 5.63 -7.19
CA ASN A 57 13.79 4.25 -6.85
C ASN A 57 14.00 4.16 -5.35
N ARG A 58 13.21 3.32 -4.69
CA ARG A 58 13.34 3.05 -3.26
C ARG A 58 12.93 1.61 -2.97
N PHE A 59 13.59 1.01 -1.99
CA PHE A 59 13.17 -0.25 -1.41
C PHE A 59 12.19 0.02 -0.28
N PHE A 60 11.09 -0.71 -0.29
CA PHE A 60 10.09 -0.68 0.76
C PHE A 60 9.97 -2.06 1.39
N ASP A 61 9.91 -2.13 2.72
CA ASP A 61 9.49 -3.33 3.40
C ASP A 61 7.96 -3.41 3.38
N LEU A 62 7.42 -4.23 2.47
CA LEU A 62 5.97 -4.41 2.33
C LEU A 62 5.33 -4.99 3.59
N SER A 63 6.03 -5.83 4.35
CA SER A 63 5.49 -6.45 5.57
C SER A 63 5.24 -5.39 6.63
N HIS A 64 6.18 -4.44 6.76
CA HIS A 64 6.06 -3.30 7.65
C HIS A 64 5.06 -2.27 7.12
N LEU A 65 5.10 -1.96 5.82
CA LEU A 65 4.19 -1.02 5.16
C LEU A 65 2.72 -1.46 5.30
N MET A 66 2.46 -2.76 5.13
CA MET A 66 1.12 -3.34 5.19
C MET A 66 0.74 -3.83 6.59
N GLN A 67 1.68 -3.85 7.55
CA GLN A 67 1.52 -4.43 8.90
C GLN A 67 0.86 -5.81 8.83
N ILE A 68 1.43 -6.71 8.04
CA ILE A 68 0.78 -7.99 7.64
C ILE A 68 0.61 -8.93 8.84
N GLU A 69 1.50 -8.84 9.82
CA GLU A 69 1.47 -9.70 11.00
C GLU A 69 0.18 -9.47 11.81
N GLY A 70 -0.67 -10.50 11.88
CA GLY A 70 -1.90 -10.49 12.67
C GLY A 70 -3.17 -9.95 11.98
N ARG A 71 -3.11 -9.57 10.69
CA ARG A 71 -4.30 -9.07 9.97
C ARG A 71 -5.19 -10.21 9.47
N GLN A 72 -6.50 -10.04 9.66
CA GLN A 72 -7.52 -10.82 8.96
C GLN A 72 -7.87 -10.13 7.64
N PHE A 73 -8.17 -10.91 6.60
CA PHE A 73 -8.51 -10.38 5.28
C PHE A 73 -9.84 -10.94 4.76
N PHE A 74 -10.52 -10.13 3.95
CA PHE A 74 -11.65 -10.55 3.14
C PHE A 74 -11.17 -10.84 1.72
N ARG A 75 -11.78 -11.84 1.08
CA ARG A 75 -11.46 -12.23 -0.30
C ARG A 75 -12.73 -12.25 -1.14
N TYR A 76 -12.70 -11.58 -2.28
CA TYR A 76 -13.76 -11.60 -3.27
C TYR A 76 -13.18 -11.43 -4.68
N THR A 77 -14.01 -11.68 -5.70
CA THR A 77 -13.68 -11.41 -7.10
C THR A 77 -14.40 -10.14 -7.53
N GLY A 78 -13.69 -9.22 -8.19
CA GLY A 78 -14.21 -7.91 -8.59
C GLY A 78 -13.56 -7.40 -9.89
N SER A 79 -13.69 -6.10 -10.14
CA SER A 79 -13.10 -5.39 -11.28
C SER A 79 -11.98 -4.44 -10.85
N LEU A 80 -11.22 -3.94 -11.83
CA LEU A 80 -10.38 -2.75 -11.69
C LEU A 80 -11.24 -1.48 -11.68
#